data_AF-A0A958FBA2-F1
#
_entry.id   AF-A0A958FBA2-F1
#
_cell.length_a   1.000
_cell.length_b   1.000
_cell.length_c   1.000
_cell.angle_alpha   90.00
_cell.angle_beta   90.00
_cell.angle_gamma   90.00
#
_symmetry.space_group_name_H-M   'P 1'
#
loop_
_entity.id
_entity.type
_entity.pdbx_description
1 polymer ?
#
loop_
_entity_poly.entity_id
_entity_poly.type
_entity_poly.pdbx_seq_one_letter_code
_entity_poly.pdbx_strand_id
1 'polypeptide(L)' 'ALISLPLKYMHTTVETVHKDDVENVISLMYEFLLQLKAGHDFRYIR' A
#
# COMPACT_ATOMS: atom_id res chain seq x y z
N ALA A 1 -3.15 -7.59 4.70
CA ALA A 1 -1.72 -7.29 4.90
C ALA A 1 -1.55 -5.78 5.00
N LEU A 2 -0.69 -5.29 5.90
CA LEU A 2 -0.39 -3.86 6.03
C LEU A 2 0.85 -3.54 5.18
N ILE A 3 0.74 -2.56 4.28
CA ILE A 3 1.88 -1.98 3.56
C ILE A 3 2.20 -0.67 4.26
N SER A 4 3.44 -0.50 4.72
CA SER A 4 3.90 0.72 5.40
C SER A 4 5.09 1.33 4.69
N LEU A 5 5.11 2.66 4.63
CA LEU A 5 6.20 3.46 4.09
C LEU A 5 6.91 4.22 5.22
N PRO A 6 8.21 4.49 5.12
CA PRO A 6 8.90 5.38 6.05
C PRO A 6 8.45 6.83 5.79
N LEU A 7 7.64 7.36 6.70
CA LEU A 7 7.24 8.78 6.67
C LEU A 7 7.86 9.57 7.81
N LYS A 8 8.24 10.82 7.51
CA LYS A 8 8.68 11.80 8.48
C LYS A 8 7.50 12.65 8.93
N TYR A 9 7.48 12.96 10.23
CA TYR A 9 6.48 13.81 10.87
C TYR A 9 5.05 13.24 10.81
N MET A 10 4.91 11.93 11.05
CA MET A 10 3.62 11.26 11.20
C MET A 10 2.73 11.97 12.22
N HIS A 11 1.45 12.13 11.88
CA HIS A 11 0.43 12.80 12.70
C HIS A 11 0.67 14.29 12.93
N THR A 12 1.42 14.95 12.03
CA THR A 12 1.57 16.40 12.03
C THR A 12 0.91 17.00 10.79
N THR A 13 0.76 18.32 10.75
CA THR A 13 0.13 19.02 9.62
C THR A 13 0.92 18.93 8.31
N VAL A 14 2.21 18.60 8.39
CA VAL A 14 3.08 18.42 7.23
C VAL A 14 3.84 17.12 7.38
N GLU A 15 3.40 16.09 6.65
CA GLU A 15 4.08 14.81 6.55
C GLU A 15 4.98 14.79 5.30
N THR A 16 6.13 14.13 5.38
CA THR A 16 7.08 14.05 4.25
C THR A 16 7.50 12.62 3.99
N VAL A 17 7.47 12.22 2.73
CA VAL A 17 7.87 10.89 2.25
C VAL A 17 8.78 11.02 1.03
N HIS A 18 9.56 9.98 0.75
CA HIS A 18 10.38 9.95 -0.46
C HIS A 18 9.49 9.67 -1.68
N LYS A 19 9.69 10.40 -2.79
CA LYS A 19 8.87 10.26 -4.00
C LYS A 19 8.97 8.87 -4.59
N ASP A 20 10.19 8.33 -4.67
CA ASP A 20 10.46 7.01 -5.24
C ASP A 20 9.76 5.88 -4.45
N ASP A 21 9.65 6.03 -3.13
CA ASP A 21 8.97 5.05 -2.27
C ASP A 21 7.46 5.02 -2.57
N VAL A 22 6.87 6.19 -2.87
CA VAL A 22 5.46 6.29 -3.28
C VAL A 22 5.25 5.62 -4.63
N GLU A 23 6.12 5.88 -5.61
CA GLU A 23 6.04 5.27 -6.94
C GLU A 23 6.17 3.74 -6.86
N ASN A 24 7.12 3.24 -6.07
CA ASN A 24 7.32 1.81 -5.86
C ASN A 24 6.10 1.13 -5.21
N VAL A 25 5.44 1.78 -4.24
CA VAL A 25 4.22 1.23 -3.63
C VAL A 25 3.05 1.21 -4.59
N ILE A 26 2.92 2.23 -5.45
CA ILE A 26 1.89 2.24 -6.51
C ILE A 26 2.09 1.05 -7.45
N SER A 27 3.32 0.82 -7.92
CA SER A 27 3.65 -0.33 -8.77
C SER A 27 3.36 -1.66 -8.07
N LEU A 28 3.73 -1.78 -6.79
CA LEU A 28 3.44 -2.98 -5.99
C LEU A 28 1.94 -3.26 -5.87
N MET A 29 1.13 -2.24 -5.57
CA MET A 29 -0.32 -2.37 -5.49
C MET A 29 -0.93 -2.76 -6.84
N TYR A 30 -0.43 -2.19 -7.93
CA TYR A 30 -0.90 -2.51 -9.28
C TYR A 30 -0.65 -3.98 -9.66
N GLU A 31 0.58 -4.46 -9.47
CA GLU A 31 0.94 -5.85 -9.73
C GLU A 31 0.16 -6.83 -8.86
N PHE A 32 -0.08 -6.48 -7.58
CA PHE A 32 -0.91 -7.29 -6.70
C PHE A 32 -2.34 -7.46 -7.24
N LEU A 33 -2.94 -6.39 -7.75
CA LEU A 33 -4.28 -6.44 -8.33
C LEU A 33 -4.33 -7.29 -9.61
N LEU A 34 -3.30 -7.21 -10.46
CA LEU A 34 -3.22 -8.03 -11.68
C LEU A 34 -3.12 -9.53 -11.37
N GLN A 35 -2.46 -9.91 -10.28
CA GLN A 35 -2.31 -11.30 -9.86
C GLN A 35 -3.57 -11.87 -9.19
N LEU A 36 -4.57 -11.03 -8.85
CA LEU A 36 -5.75 -11.47 -8.13
C LEU A 36 -6.68 -12.29 -9.02
N LYS A 37 -7.04 -13.49 -8.56
CA LYS A 37 -7.97 -14.37 -9.27
C LYS A 37 -9.42 -13.94 -9.04
N ALA A 38 -10.26 -14.15 -10.06
CA ALA A 38 -11.70 -13.92 -9.94
C ALA A 38 -12.30 -14.78 -8.81
N GLY A 39 -13.14 -14.17 -7.97
CA GLY A 39 -13.78 -14.84 -6.82
C GLY A 39 -12.93 -14.96 -5.56
N HIS A 40 -11.81 -14.23 -5.46
CA HIS A 40 -11.01 -14.20 -4.25
C HIS A 40 -11.78 -13.57 -3.08
N ASP A 41 -11.97 -14.34 -2.00
CA ASP A 41 -12.66 -13.90 -0.79
C ASP A 41 -11.64 -13.44 0.26
N PHE A 42 -11.69 -12.16 0.63
CA PHE A 42 -10.77 -11.55 1.59
C PHE A 42 -11.26 -11.60 3.04
N ARG A 43 -12.41 -12.24 3.30
CA ARG A 43 -12.97 -12.32 4.66
C ARG A 43 -12.09 -13.20 5.54
N TYR A 44 -11.64 -12.63 6.66
CA TYR A 44 -10.86 -13.35 7.67
C TYR A 44 -11.76 -14.23 8.57
N ILE A 45 -13.03 -13.87 8.72
CA ILE A 45 -14.04 -14.58 9.52
C ILE A 45 -15.33 -14.60 8.69
N ARG A 46 -16.00 -15.76 8.67
CA ARG A 46 -17.21 -15.98 7.89
C ARG A 46 -18.48 -15.65 8.67
#